data_AF-A0A7X0U8D3-F1
#
_entry.id   AF-A0A7X0U8D3-F1
#
_cell.length_a   1.000
_cell.length_b   1.000
_cell.length_c   1.000
_cell.angle_alpha   90.00
_cell.angle_beta   90.00
_cell.angle_gamma   90.00
#
_symmetry.space_group_name_H-M   'P 1'
#
loop_
_entity.id
_entity.type
_entity.pdbx_description
1 polymer ?
#
loop_
_entity_poly.entity_id
_entity_poly.type
_entity_poly.pdbx_seq_one_letter_code
_entity_poly.pdbx_strand_id
1 'polypeptide(L)'
;MNRQELHALLQDTAGLVPEPVDNPIACSYFFQRVEWHPQRSTRVFRVLVDSAGEPARIQLCASSDNNNTVLLAQPFSREQLLGLVRQEVALITARLDLQAPAAPWHAATTAATPTA
;
A
#
# COMPACT_ATOMS: atom_id res chain seq x y z
N MET A 1 -5.66 -20.33 -6.21
CA MET A 1 -6.48 -19.39 -5.41
C MET A 1 -7.31 -18.58 -6.40
N ASN A 2 -8.63 -18.60 -6.28
CA ASN A 2 -9.54 -17.88 -7.16
C ASN A 2 -9.69 -16.40 -6.75
N ARG A 3 -10.46 -15.62 -7.51
CA ARG A 3 -10.71 -14.18 -7.23
C ARG A 3 -11.26 -13.92 -5.84
N GLN A 4 -12.25 -14.69 -5.40
CA GLN A 4 -12.91 -14.49 -4.10
C GLN A 4 -11.97 -14.81 -2.93
N GLU A 5 -11.25 -15.93 -3.02
CA GLU A 5 -10.27 -16.34 -2.02
C GLU A 5 -9.12 -15.32 -1.90
N LEU A 6 -8.62 -14.82 -3.03
CA LEU A 6 -7.58 -13.79 -3.05
C LEU A 6 -8.11 -12.49 -2.44
N HIS A 7 -9.33 -12.08 -2.80
CA HIS A 7 -9.96 -10.87 -2.27
C HIS A 7 -10.12 -10.95 -0.75
N ALA A 8 -10.69 -12.04 -0.23
CA ALA A 8 -10.82 -12.28 1.21
C ALA A 8 -9.47 -12.34 1.93
N LEU A 9 -8.44 -12.94 1.30
CA LEU A 9 -7.10 -12.94 1.86
C LEU A 9 -6.54 -11.52 2.00
N LEU A 10 -6.63 -10.70 0.95
CA LEU A 10 -6.05 -9.36 0.94
C LEU A 10 -6.83 -8.38 1.82
N GLN A 11 -8.16 -8.46 1.81
CA GLN A 11 -9.00 -7.58 2.60
C GLN A 11 -9.09 -8.04 4.06
N ASP A 12 -9.59 -9.24 4.31
CA ASP A 12 -9.97 -9.66 5.66
C ASP A 12 -8.76 -10.12 6.48
N THR A 13 -7.81 -10.83 5.85
CA THR A 13 -6.61 -11.30 6.56
C THR A 13 -5.51 -10.24 6.58
N ALA A 14 -5.24 -9.60 5.44
CA ALA A 14 -4.13 -8.66 5.32
C ALA A 14 -4.52 -7.20 5.63
N GLY A 15 -5.81 -6.92 5.83
CA GLY A 15 -6.32 -5.59 6.21
C GLY A 15 -6.18 -4.54 5.11
N LEU A 16 -6.07 -4.94 3.85
CA LEU A 16 -5.96 -4.00 2.74
C LEU A 16 -7.34 -3.48 2.34
N VAL A 17 -7.38 -2.22 1.92
CA VAL A 17 -8.58 -1.57 1.42
C VAL A 17 -8.66 -1.77 -0.10
N PRO A 18 -9.70 -2.42 -0.64
CA PRO A 18 -9.85 -2.53 -2.08
C PRO A 18 -10.20 -1.17 -2.71
N GLU A 19 -9.86 -1.02 -3.98
CA GLU A 19 -10.32 0.07 -4.82
C GLU A 19 -11.86 0.14 -4.83
N PRO A 20 -12.47 1.32 -4.62
CA PRO A 20 -13.93 1.44 -4.50
C PRO A 20 -14.66 1.28 -5.84
N VAL A 21 -13.95 1.46 -6.95
CA VAL A 21 -14.49 1.30 -8.29
C VAL A 21 -14.30 -0.14 -8.72
N ASP A 22 -15.41 -0.83 -9.03
CA ASP A 22 -15.33 -2.15 -9.62
C ASP A 22 -14.77 -2.06 -11.03
N ASN A 23 -13.65 -2.73 -11.25
CA ASN A 23 -12.93 -2.72 -12.51
C ASN A 23 -12.80 -4.18 -13.01
N PRO A 24 -13.33 -4.48 -14.21
CA PRO A 24 -13.41 -5.85 -14.69
C PRO A 24 -12.05 -6.44 -15.10
N ILE A 25 -11.02 -5.60 -15.28
CA ILE A 25 -9.68 -6.03 -15.75
C ILE A 25 -8.62 -5.98 -14.66
N ALA A 26 -8.86 -5.24 -13.58
CA ALA A 26 -7.92 -5.14 -12.46
C ALA A 26 -8.61 -4.68 -11.18
N CYS A 27 -8.04 -5.01 -10.02
CA CYS A 27 -8.45 -4.44 -8.73
C CYS A 27 -7.20 -4.05 -7.94
N SER A 28 -7.15 -2.81 -7.48
CA SER A 28 -6.05 -2.31 -6.66
C SER A 28 -6.36 -2.44 -5.17
N TYR A 29 -5.35 -2.70 -4.35
CA TYR A 29 -5.45 -2.83 -2.89
C TYR A 29 -4.48 -1.88 -2.21
N PHE A 30 -4.94 -1.23 -1.14
CA PHE A 30 -4.25 -0.12 -0.47
C PHE A 30 -4.03 -0.39 1.01
N PHE A 31 -2.97 0.19 1.54
CA PHE A 31 -2.71 0.22 2.97
C PHE A 31 -3.53 1.33 3.65
N GLN A 32 -4.40 0.94 4.60
CA GLN A 32 -5.26 1.81 5.44
C GLN A 32 -6.31 2.68 4.73
N ARG A 33 -5.95 3.36 3.64
CA ARG A 33 -6.83 4.25 2.86
C ARG A 33 -6.43 4.24 1.40
N VAL A 34 -7.35 4.64 0.53
CA VAL A 34 -7.07 4.80 -0.89
C VAL A 34 -6.41 6.16 -1.13
N GLU A 35 -5.14 6.16 -1.53
CA GLU A 35 -4.38 7.35 -1.93
C GLU A 35 -3.57 7.05 -3.18
N TRP A 36 -3.74 7.87 -4.22
CA TRP A 36 -3.16 7.65 -5.55
C TRP A 36 -2.00 8.59 -5.87
N HIS A 37 -1.72 9.57 -5.01
CA HIS A 37 -0.68 10.56 -5.24
C HIS A 37 0.70 9.90 -5.42
N PRO A 38 1.50 10.25 -6.46
CA PRO A 38 2.76 9.55 -6.76
C PRO A 38 3.74 9.47 -5.58
N GLN A 39 3.81 10.52 -4.77
CA GLN A 39 4.70 10.54 -3.61
C GLN A 39 4.08 9.88 -2.36
N ARG A 40 2.75 9.90 -2.23
CA ARG A 40 2.03 9.49 -1.00
C ARG A 40 1.19 8.24 -1.18
N SER A 41 1.34 7.56 -2.31
CA SER A 41 0.53 6.42 -2.68
C SER A 41 0.59 5.36 -1.59
N THR A 42 -0.56 4.84 -1.23
CA THR A 42 -0.71 3.73 -0.29
C THR A 42 -0.99 2.41 -1.02
N ARG A 43 -0.88 2.40 -2.35
CA ARG A 43 -1.17 1.22 -3.17
C ARG A 43 -0.13 0.12 -2.90
N VAL A 44 -0.62 -1.03 -2.45
CA VAL A 44 0.18 -2.22 -2.13
C VAL A 44 0.23 -3.12 -3.35
N PHE A 45 -0.93 -3.61 -3.80
CA PHE A 45 -1.03 -4.51 -4.95
C PHE A 45 -1.95 -3.97 -6.02
N ARG A 46 -1.69 -4.37 -7.26
CA ARG A 46 -2.67 -4.36 -8.34
C ARG A 46 -2.83 -5.77 -8.87
N VAL A 47 -4.01 -6.35 -8.67
CA VAL A 47 -4.37 -7.67 -9.18
C VAL A 47 -4.90 -7.49 -10.60
N LEU A 48 -4.29 -8.17 -11.57
CA LEU A 48 -4.73 -8.22 -12.96
C LEU A 48 -5.48 -9.54 -13.17
N VAL A 49 -6.67 -9.45 -13.76
CA VAL A 49 -7.49 -10.64 -14.04
C VAL A 49 -7.42 -11.02 -15.53
N ASP A 50 -7.63 -12.29 -15.83
CA ASP A 50 -7.72 -12.80 -17.19
C ASP A 50 -9.13 -12.62 -17.79
N SER A 51 -9.34 -13.14 -19.01
CA SER A 51 -10.64 -13.13 -19.68
C SER A 51 -11.73 -13.94 -18.98
N ALA A 52 -11.36 -14.84 -18.06
CA ALA A 52 -12.30 -15.57 -17.21
C ALA A 52 -12.62 -14.81 -15.92
N GLY A 53 -12.01 -13.64 -15.69
CA GLY A 53 -12.16 -12.85 -14.47
C GLY A 53 -11.35 -13.38 -13.29
N GLU A 54 -10.45 -14.34 -13.52
CA GLU A 54 -9.63 -14.94 -12.48
C GLU A 54 -8.27 -14.22 -12.33
N PRO A 55 -7.68 -14.19 -11.12
CA PRO A 55 -6.41 -13.51 -10.89
C PRO A 55 -5.27 -14.14 -11.70
N ALA A 56 -4.73 -13.42 -12.67
CA ALA A 56 -3.65 -13.91 -13.53
C ALA A 56 -2.27 -13.45 -13.05
N ARG A 57 -2.17 -12.18 -12.64
CA ARG A 57 -0.91 -11.56 -12.21
C ARG A 57 -1.14 -10.57 -11.08
N ILE A 58 -0.12 -10.36 -10.26
CA ILE A 58 -0.14 -9.34 -9.20
C ILE A 58 1.08 -8.45 -9.37
N GLN A 59 0.85 -7.15 -9.46
CA GLN A 59 1.91 -6.15 -9.46
C GLN A 59 2.15 -5.64 -8.03
N LEU A 60 3.39 -5.69 -7.56
CA LEU A 60 3.84 -5.04 -6.34
C LEU A 60 4.05 -3.55 -6.62
N CYS A 61 3.27 -2.68 -6.00
CA CYS A 61 3.20 -1.27 -6.41
C CYS A 61 4.25 -0.39 -5.72
N ALA A 62 4.54 -0.60 -4.44
CA ALA A 62 5.53 0.19 -3.70
C ALA A 62 6.96 -0.16 -4.15
N SER A 63 7.25 -1.45 -4.35
CA SER A 63 8.52 -1.89 -4.94
C SER A 63 8.68 -1.48 -6.42
N SER A 64 7.58 -1.26 -7.15
CA SER A 64 7.59 -0.92 -8.57
C SER A 64 7.74 0.57 -8.87
N ASP A 65 7.71 1.45 -7.86
CA ASP A 65 7.82 2.90 -8.04
C ASP A 65 9.21 3.34 -8.59
N ASN A 66 10.18 2.42 -8.70
CA ASN A 66 11.53 2.66 -9.26
C ASN A 66 11.77 2.02 -10.65
N ASN A 67 10.82 2.11 -11.57
CA ASN A 67 10.87 1.56 -12.95
C ASN A 67 11.03 0.03 -13.10
N ASN A 68 11.20 -0.71 -12.01
CA ASN A 68 11.25 -2.17 -12.00
C ASN A 68 9.87 -2.73 -11.67
N THR A 69 9.08 -3.08 -12.69
CA THR A 69 7.80 -3.75 -12.46
C THR A 69 8.04 -5.15 -11.90
N VAL A 70 7.76 -5.34 -10.60
CA VAL A 70 7.77 -6.68 -10.00
C VAL A 70 6.37 -7.28 -10.18
N LEU A 71 6.29 -8.29 -11.06
CA LEU A 71 5.07 -9.04 -11.35
C LEU A 71 5.17 -10.46 -10.79
N LEU A 72 4.17 -10.86 -10.02
CA LEU A 72 3.96 -12.25 -9.62
C LEU A 72 3.01 -12.90 -10.61
N ALA A 73 3.38 -14.08 -11.09
CA ALA A 73 2.51 -14.95 -11.86
C ALA A 73 1.94 -16.06 -10.97
N GLN A 74 0.83 -16.66 -11.40
CA GLN A 74 0.31 -17.86 -10.76
C GLN A 74 1.32 -19.03 -10.78
N PRO A 75 1.23 -19.96 -9.81
CA PRO A 75 0.25 -20.02 -8.71
C PRO A 75 0.62 -19.11 -7.53
N PHE A 76 -0.41 -18.53 -6.88
CA PHE A 76 -0.21 -17.70 -5.69
C PHE A 76 -0.25 -18.53 -4.40
N SER A 77 0.80 -18.44 -3.61
CA SER A 77 0.83 -18.98 -2.25
C SER A 77 0.32 -17.95 -1.23
N ARG A 78 -0.53 -18.39 -0.29
CA ARG A 78 -1.05 -17.55 0.79
C ARG A 78 0.08 -16.92 1.61
N GLU A 79 1.03 -17.74 2.06
CA GLU A 79 2.14 -17.28 2.91
C GLU A 79 3.04 -16.29 2.17
N GLN A 80 3.31 -16.58 0.90
CA GLN A 80 4.09 -15.69 0.03
C GLN A 80 3.42 -14.33 -0.11
N LEU A 81 2.12 -14.30 -0.40
CA LEU A 81 1.38 -13.06 -0.54
C LEU A 81 1.36 -12.25 0.74
N LEU A 82 1.10 -12.88 1.89
CA LEU A 82 1.15 -12.19 3.18
C LEU A 82 2.54 -11.65 3.50
N GLY A 83 3.60 -12.38 3.13
CA GLY A 83 4.98 -11.91 3.24
C GLY A 83 5.23 -10.66 2.39
N LEU A 84 4.77 -10.68 1.13
CA LEU A 84 4.91 -9.55 0.21
C LEU A 84 4.08 -8.34 0.63
N VAL A 85 2.87 -8.55 1.18
CA VAL A 85 2.07 -7.45 1.76
C VAL A 85 2.86 -6.77 2.87
N ARG A 86 3.45 -7.54 3.81
CA ARG A 86 4.25 -6.96 4.89
C ARG A 86 5.44 -6.15 4.37
N GLN A 87 6.12 -6.64 3.33
CA GLN A 87 7.24 -5.93 2.71
C GLN A 87 6.80 -4.61 2.07
N GLU A 88 5.75 -4.65 1.25
CA GLU A 88 5.21 -3.44 0.59
C GLU A 88 4.69 -2.42 1.61
N VAL A 89 4.00 -2.87 2.65
CA VAL A 89 3.53 -1.99 3.74
C VAL A 89 4.70 -1.34 4.48
N ALA A 90 5.79 -2.06 4.72
CA ALA A 90 7.00 -1.50 5.33
C ALA A 90 7.62 -0.41 4.44
N LEU A 91 7.70 -0.63 3.13
CA LEU A 91 8.19 0.37 2.17
C LEU A 91 7.29 1.61 2.12
N ILE A 92 5.97 1.42 2.09
CA ILE A 92 5.00 2.51 2.10
C ILE A 92 5.13 3.32 3.40
N THR A 93 5.20 2.65 4.54
CA THR A 93 5.34 3.30 5.86
C THR A 93 6.61 4.13 5.91
N ALA A 94 7.76 3.55 5.54
CA ALA A 94 9.03 4.26 5.52
C ALA A 94 9.01 5.49 4.60
N ARG A 95 8.36 5.39 3.42
CA ARG A 95 8.20 6.52 2.51
C ARG A 95 7.32 7.62 3.10
N LEU A 96 6.20 7.26 3.73
CA LEU A 96 5.29 8.23 4.34
C LEU A 96 5.93 8.93 5.54
N ASP A 97 6.74 8.21 6.32
CA ASP A 97 7.52 8.79 7.42
C ASP A 97 8.56 9.79 6.93
N LEU A 98 9.25 9.51 5.81
CA LEU A 98 10.19 10.45 5.17
C LEU A 98 9.50 11.72 4.65
N GLN A 99 8.20 11.68 4.42
CA GLN A 99 7.41 12.82 3.94
C GLN A 99 6.65 13.53 5.04
N ALA A 100 6.69 13.02 6.28
CA ALA A 100 6.22 13.78 7.43
C ALA A 100 7.08 15.06 7.50
N PRO A 101 6.47 16.26 7.49
CA PRO A 101 7.24 17.49 7.65
C PRO A 101 8.04 17.37 8.94
N ALA A 102 9.36 17.61 8.85
CA ALA A 102 10.18 17.78 10.04
C ALA A 102 9.46 18.80 10.93
N ALA A 103 9.10 18.39 12.14
CA ALA A 103 8.43 19.26 13.09
C ALA A 103 9.17 20.61 13.13
N PRO A 104 8.48 21.75 12.98
CA PRO A 104 9.15 23.04 13.08
C PRO A 104 9.68 23.18 14.51
N TRP A 105 10.98 22.93 14.66
CA TRP A 105 11.75 23.37 15.81
C TRP A 105 11.79 24.90 15.74
N HIS A 106 11.03 25.55 16.59
CA HIS A 106 11.48 26.79 17.21
C HIS A 106 10.96 26.82 18.63
N ALA A 107 11.80 26.30 19.52
CA ALA A 107 11.81 26.73 20.90
C ALA A 107 12.09 28.24 20.93
N ALA A 108 11.24 28.98 21.64
CA ALA A 108 11.62 30.23 22.28
C ALA A 108 11.06 30.21 23.70
N THR A 109 11.67 29.37 24.55
CA THR A 109 11.67 29.62 25.99
C THR A 109 12.60 30.81 26.21
N THR A 110 12.04 31.95 26.60
CA THR A 110 12.79 32.91 27.43
C THR A 110 11.84 33.40 28.51
N ALA A 111 12.11 32.93 29.72
CA ALA A 111 11.55 33.46 30.93
C ALA A 111 11.96 34.94 31.07
N ALA A 112 11.00 35.81 31.39
CA ALA A 112 11.28 37.11 31.99
C ALA A 112 10.28 37.35 33.13
N THR A 113 10.90 37.61 34.28
CA THR A 113 10.42 37.76 35.66
C THR A 113 9.32 38.82 35.85
N PRO A 114 8.44 38.69 36.87
CA PRO A 114 7.45 39.71 37.19
C PRO A 114 8.06 40.93 37.89
N THR A 115 7.56 42.12 37.57
CA THR A 115 7.74 43.40 38.29
C THR A 115 6.55 44.27 37.83
N ALA A 116 5.69 44.89 38.64
CA ALA A 116 5.51 44.98 40.09
C ALA A 116 3.99 45.04 40.37
#